data_AF-A0A5C2HDI9-F1
#
_entry.id   AF-A0A5C2HDI9-F1
#
_cell.length_a   1.000
_cell.length_b   1.000
_cell.length_c   1.000
_cell.angle_alpha   90.00
_cell.angle_beta   90.00
_cell.angle_gamma   90.00
#
_symmetry.space_group_name_H-M   'P 1'
#
loop_
_entity.id
_entity.type
_entity.pdbx_description
1 polymer ?
#
loop_
_entity_poly.entity_id
_entity_poly.type
_entity_poly.pdbx_seq_one_letter_code
_entity_poly.pdbx_strand_id
1 'polypeptide(L)'
;MFDKKQLDILNQELDSSRIKTREKGNISLSYIEGHDVIETANKVFGFGNWSYSISKLEHVSQEQNQNQNQVICYKAIVQVLVHSENHTLDVSREDVGFGTGVAKTQADAHEGAAKEAVTDALKRAMRSFGNQFGNSLYDKTKNHQANNESIPSKPQQTNYRQSSPTATNVTTNHNRNIKQSYDPYEYESLFRIGLDVVEQNGFLIVTGDDIFAKKDSIKACGFRWDGKTKSWYKQIEQGAA
;
A
#
# COMPACT_ATOMS: atom_id res chain seq x y z
N MET A 1 0.39 12.08 28.00
CA MET A 1 -0.93 11.54 27.58
C MET A 1 -1.73 12.64 26.85
N PHE A 2 -2.57 12.28 25.88
CA PHE A 2 -3.19 13.23 24.92
C PHE A 2 -4.51 13.84 25.38
N ASP A 3 -4.70 15.14 25.11
CA ASP A 3 -5.96 15.85 25.32
C ASP A 3 -7.00 15.56 24.21
N LYS A 4 -8.22 16.05 24.38
CA LYS A 4 -9.30 15.85 23.41
C LYS A 4 -8.98 16.42 22.03
N LYS A 5 -8.40 17.62 21.95
CA LYS A 5 -8.04 18.27 20.68
C LYS A 5 -6.96 17.47 19.94
N GLN A 6 -5.96 16.96 20.66
CA GLN A 6 -4.92 16.10 20.11
C GLN A 6 -5.51 14.80 19.58
N LEU A 7 -6.38 14.13 20.35
CA LEU A 7 -7.06 12.91 19.92
C LEU A 7 -7.94 13.14 18.68
N ASP A 8 -8.68 14.25 18.63
CA ASP A 8 -9.52 14.61 17.49
C ASP A 8 -8.66 14.79 16.23
N ILE A 9 -7.53 15.49 16.32
CA ILE A 9 -6.61 15.65 15.19
C ILE A 9 -6.03 14.29 14.77
N LEU A 10 -5.51 13.49 15.71
CA LEU A 10 -4.86 12.20 15.42
C LEU A 10 -5.80 11.18 14.71
N ASN A 11 -7.10 11.27 14.98
CA ASN A 11 -8.13 10.42 14.38
C ASN A 11 -8.64 10.89 13.02
N GLN A 12 -8.41 12.16 12.65
CA GLN A 12 -8.83 12.68 11.34
C GLN A 12 -8.21 11.88 10.19
N GLU A 13 -8.94 11.82 9.08
CA GLU A 13 -8.40 11.25 7.85
C GLU A 13 -7.21 12.05 7.36
N LEU A 14 -6.27 11.35 6.72
CA LEU A 14 -5.09 11.98 6.13
C LEU A 14 -5.50 12.69 4.85
N ASP A 15 -5.18 13.97 4.76
CA ASP A 15 -5.40 14.77 3.55
C ASP A 15 -4.61 14.18 2.37
N SER A 16 -5.26 13.98 1.23
CA SER A 16 -4.64 13.38 0.04
C SER A 16 -3.45 14.19 -0.49
N SER A 17 -3.41 15.51 -0.29
CA SER A 17 -2.30 16.38 -0.70
C SER A 17 -0.98 16.06 0.01
N ARG A 18 -1.06 15.50 1.22
CA ARG A 18 0.09 15.05 2.03
C ARG A 18 0.63 13.69 1.57
N ILE A 19 -0.16 12.94 0.81
CA ILE A 19 0.22 11.61 0.33
C ILE A 19 1.06 11.77 -0.94
N LYS A 20 2.25 11.17 -0.93
CA LYS A 20 3.13 11.04 -2.08
C LYS A 20 3.17 9.60 -2.53
N THR A 21 3.56 9.39 -3.78
CA THR A 21 3.64 8.08 -4.39
C THR A 21 5.01 7.89 -5.01
N ARG A 22 5.58 6.69 -4.83
CA ARG A 22 6.82 6.28 -5.52
C ARG A 22 6.64 4.92 -6.16
N GLU A 23 7.25 4.74 -7.32
CA GLU A 23 7.31 3.45 -7.99
C GLU A 23 8.51 2.64 -7.46
N LYS A 24 8.27 1.37 -7.14
CA LYS A 24 9.32 0.41 -6.76
C LYS A 24 9.10 -0.88 -7.54
N GLY A 25 9.81 -1.05 -8.66
CA GLY A 25 9.52 -2.13 -9.60
C GLY A 25 8.14 -1.91 -10.24
N ASN A 26 7.25 -2.89 -10.14
CA ASN A 26 5.89 -2.81 -10.70
C ASN A 26 4.83 -2.41 -9.68
N ILE A 27 5.23 -1.97 -8.48
CA ILE A 27 4.31 -1.55 -7.42
C ILE A 27 4.46 -0.06 -7.14
N SER A 28 3.30 0.60 -7.02
CA SER A 28 3.18 1.98 -6.58
C SER A 28 2.97 2.01 -5.07
N LEU A 29 3.79 2.79 -4.36
CA LEU A 29 3.80 2.86 -2.89
C LEU A 29 3.47 4.27 -2.42
N SER A 30 2.38 4.40 -1.66
CA SER A 30 1.99 5.64 -0.98
C SER A 30 2.81 5.86 0.29
N TYR A 31 3.22 7.10 0.55
CA TYR A 31 3.97 7.50 1.73
C TYR A 31 3.72 8.98 2.09
N ILE A 32 4.09 9.38 3.30
CA ILE A 32 4.23 10.79 3.68
C ILE A 32 5.71 11.15 3.84
N GLU A 33 6.04 12.40 3.55
CA GLU A 33 7.41 12.92 3.61
C GLU A 33 7.88 13.15 5.05
N GLY A 34 9.20 13.10 5.28
CA GLY A 34 9.75 13.24 6.63
C GLY A 34 9.48 14.60 7.27
N HIS A 35 9.56 15.68 6.48
CA HIS A 35 9.27 17.04 6.98
C HIS A 35 7.81 17.18 7.42
N ASP A 36 6.87 16.62 6.67
CA ASP A 36 5.44 16.62 6.97
C ASP A 36 5.13 15.88 8.29
N VAL A 37 5.82 14.78 8.57
CA VAL A 37 5.72 14.08 9.87
C VAL A 37 6.21 14.96 11.02
N ILE A 38 7.34 15.65 10.85
CA ILE A 38 7.92 16.53 11.88
C ILE A 38 7.01 17.74 12.12
N GLU A 39 6.52 18.39 11.07
CA GLU A 39 5.58 19.52 11.17
C GLU A 39 4.27 19.10 11.84
N THR A 40 3.75 17.92 11.51
CA THR A 40 2.55 17.38 12.14
C THR A 40 2.77 17.10 13.62
N ALA A 41 3.93 16.55 13.99
CA ALA A 41 4.30 16.34 15.40
C ALA A 41 4.36 17.66 16.16
N ASN A 42 5.00 18.68 15.58
CA ASN A 42 5.05 20.03 16.16
C ASN A 42 3.65 20.65 16.33
N LYS A 43 2.75 20.43 15.37
CA LYS A 43 1.38 20.93 15.41
C LYS A 43 0.51 20.21 16.46
N VAL A 44 0.64 18.90 16.58
CA VAL A 44 -0.20 18.08 17.47
C VAL A 44 0.33 18.11 18.89
N PHE A 45 1.62 17.87 19.09
CA PHE A 45 2.22 17.73 20.42
C PHE A 45 2.76 19.06 20.96
N GLY A 46 3.24 19.94 20.08
CA GLY A 46 3.96 21.15 20.44
C GLY A 46 5.47 20.94 20.47
N PHE A 47 6.24 21.94 20.04
CA PHE A 47 7.70 21.86 19.85
C PHE A 47 8.49 21.37 21.07
N GLY A 48 8.01 21.63 22.29
CA GLY A 48 8.66 21.23 23.54
C GLY A 48 8.20 19.88 24.10
N ASN A 49 7.16 19.28 23.53
CA ASN A 49 6.47 18.13 24.13
C ASN A 49 6.72 16.83 23.39
N TRP A 50 7.60 16.81 22.40
CA TRP A 50 8.05 15.58 21.78
C TRP A 50 9.52 15.65 21.40
N SER A 51 10.16 14.50 21.36
CA SER A 51 11.53 14.35 20.87
C SER A 51 11.70 12.95 20.28
N TYR A 52 12.81 12.73 19.59
CA TYR A 52 13.22 11.39 19.19
C TYR A 52 14.72 11.21 19.37
N SER A 53 15.13 9.97 19.62
CA SER A 53 16.52 9.57 19.72
C SER A 53 16.81 8.41 18.77
N ILE A 54 18.03 8.35 18.25
CA ILE A 54 18.50 7.23 17.45
C ILE A 54 19.08 6.21 18.43
N SER A 55 18.26 5.22 18.82
CA SER A 55 18.67 4.12 19.71
C SER A 55 19.80 3.29 19.08
N LYS A 56 19.74 3.08 17.75
CA LYS A 56 20.74 2.32 17.01
C LYS A 56 20.80 2.75 15.54
N LEU A 57 22.00 2.75 14.97
CA LEU A 57 22.21 2.88 13.52
C LEU A 57 23.26 1.85 13.11
N GLU A 58 22.86 0.86 12.31
CA GLU A 58 23.69 -0.28 11.94
C GLU A 58 23.88 -0.35 10.43
N HIS A 59 25.14 -0.48 10.02
CA HIS A 59 25.46 -0.91 8.66
C HIS A 59 25.05 -2.38 8.49
N VAL A 60 24.29 -2.68 7.43
CA VAL A 60 23.72 -4.01 7.18
C VAL A 60 24.46 -4.72 6.06
N SER A 61 24.68 -4.05 4.94
CA SER A 61 25.32 -4.64 3.77
C SER A 61 25.91 -3.56 2.87
N GLN A 62 26.92 -3.95 2.10
CA GLN A 62 27.56 -3.12 1.09
C GLN A 62 27.97 -3.97 -0.10
N GLU A 63 27.63 -3.51 -1.29
CA GLU A 63 28.01 -4.14 -2.55
C GLU A 63 28.20 -3.10 -3.66
N GLN A 64 28.71 -3.54 -4.81
CA GLN A 64 28.78 -2.71 -6.01
C GLN A 64 27.84 -3.31 -7.08
N ASN A 65 26.94 -2.49 -7.62
CA ASN A 65 26.02 -2.96 -8.66
C ASN A 65 26.69 -2.99 -10.06
N GLN A 66 25.95 -3.49 -11.06
CA GLN A 66 26.42 -3.61 -12.45
C GLN A 66 26.86 -2.27 -13.07
N ASN A 67 26.34 -1.15 -12.57
CA ASN A 67 26.67 0.21 -13.03
C ASN A 67 27.85 0.81 -12.24
N GLN A 68 28.59 -0.02 -11.49
CA GLN A 68 29.71 0.38 -10.63
C GLN A 68 29.32 1.35 -9.51
N ASN A 69 28.04 1.47 -9.16
CA ASN A 69 27.62 2.27 -8.01
C ASN A 69 27.78 1.46 -6.73
N GLN A 70 28.20 2.11 -5.66
CA GLN A 70 28.12 1.59 -4.30
C GLN A 70 26.65 1.51 -3.89
N VAL A 71 26.24 0.35 -3.38
CA VAL A 71 24.91 0.11 -2.82
C VAL A 71 25.11 -0.27 -1.36
N ILE A 72 24.63 0.59 -0.46
CA ILE A 72 24.87 0.48 0.97
C ILE A 72 23.54 0.51 1.71
N CYS A 73 23.37 -0.41 2.66
CA CYS A 73 22.15 -0.54 3.44
C CYS A 73 22.41 -0.27 4.91
N TYR A 74 21.53 0.52 5.52
CA TYR A 74 21.50 0.77 6.95
C TYR A 74 20.14 0.41 7.54
N LYS A 75 20.18 -0.01 8.81
CA LYS A 75 19.01 -0.19 9.65
C LYS A 75 19.13 0.76 10.84
N ALA A 76 18.08 1.51 11.13
CA ALA A 76 18.01 2.37 12.30
C ALA A 76 16.91 1.89 13.25
N ILE A 77 17.10 2.10 14.55
CA ILE A 77 16.06 1.99 15.57
C ILE A 77 15.89 3.40 16.14
N VAL A 78 14.68 3.94 16.08
CA VAL A 78 14.35 5.28 16.57
C VAL A 78 13.25 5.19 17.61
N GLN A 79 13.52 5.76 18.77
CA GLN A 79 12.54 5.95 19.84
C GLN A 79 11.99 7.37 19.78
N VAL A 80 10.68 7.50 19.68
CA VAL A 80 9.94 8.75 19.87
C VAL A 80 9.42 8.81 21.30
N LEU A 81 9.59 9.95 21.94
CA LEU A 81 9.05 10.27 23.27
C LEU A 81 8.10 11.46 23.14
N VAL A 82 6.89 11.33 23.68
CA VAL A 82 5.90 12.42 23.74
C VAL A 82 5.47 12.65 25.18
N HIS A 83 5.55 13.90 25.62
CA HIS A 83 5.18 14.38 26.94
C HIS A 83 3.73 14.91 26.93
N SER A 84 3.04 14.82 28.06
CA SER A 84 1.84 15.66 28.29
C SER A 84 2.21 17.14 28.34
N GLU A 85 1.24 18.02 28.14
CA GLU A 85 1.45 19.49 28.14
C GLU A 85 2.10 20.01 29.43
N ASN A 86 1.80 19.37 30.57
CA ASN A 86 2.38 19.69 31.88
C ASN A 86 3.62 18.84 32.23
N HIS A 87 4.13 18.03 31.31
CA HIS A 87 5.30 17.14 31.48
C HIS A 87 5.19 16.17 32.67
N THR A 88 3.98 15.76 33.05
CA THR A 88 3.78 14.77 34.14
C THR A 88 3.63 13.33 33.65
N LEU A 89 3.37 13.12 32.36
CA LEU A 89 3.12 11.81 31.77
C LEU A 89 3.78 11.67 30.40
N ASP A 90 4.42 10.54 30.18
CA ASP A 90 5.14 10.25 28.95
C ASP A 90 4.58 9.03 28.22
N VAL A 91 4.68 9.05 26.90
CA VAL A 91 4.46 7.87 26.05
C VAL A 91 5.63 7.73 25.08
N SER A 92 6.17 6.52 24.97
CA SER A 92 7.20 6.21 24.00
C SER A 92 6.76 5.17 22.99
N ARG A 93 7.31 5.29 21.78
CA ARG A 93 7.13 4.37 20.66
C ARG A 93 8.47 4.18 19.98
N GLU A 94 8.81 2.95 19.66
CA GLU A 94 10.04 2.62 18.95
C GLU A 94 9.68 1.77 17.74
N ASP A 95 10.34 2.04 16.62
CA ASP A 95 10.24 1.20 15.43
C ASP A 95 11.60 1.18 14.72
N VAL A 96 11.71 0.24 13.80
CA VAL A 96 12.88 0.03 12.95
C VAL A 96 12.65 0.70 11.61
N GLY A 97 13.67 1.31 11.04
CA GLY A 97 13.67 1.83 9.67
C GLY A 97 14.82 1.28 8.87
N PHE A 98 14.68 1.32 7.55
CA PHE A 98 15.69 0.84 6.61
C PHE A 98 15.97 1.87 5.53
N GLY A 99 17.24 2.01 5.16
CA GLY A 99 17.68 2.95 4.13
C GLY A 99 18.67 2.32 3.18
N THR A 100 18.60 2.70 1.91
CA THR A 100 19.47 2.20 0.86
C THR A 100 20.06 3.37 0.08
N GLY A 101 21.36 3.58 0.23
CA GLY A 101 22.11 4.58 -0.52
C GLY A 101 22.72 3.96 -1.77
N VAL A 102 22.49 4.59 -2.92
CA VAL A 102 23.09 4.19 -4.20
C VAL A 102 23.82 5.39 -4.78
N ALA A 103 25.15 5.34 -4.82
CA ALA A 103 25.96 6.45 -5.31
C ALA A 103 27.27 5.98 -5.95
N LYS A 104 27.97 6.89 -6.63
CA LYS A 104 29.29 6.59 -7.21
C LYS A 104 30.37 6.45 -6.14
N THR A 105 30.29 7.24 -5.08
CA THR A 105 31.24 7.22 -3.97
C THR A 105 30.65 6.48 -2.78
N GLN A 106 31.53 5.91 -1.93
CA GLN A 106 31.09 5.30 -0.68
C GLN A 106 30.52 6.34 0.28
N ALA A 107 31.12 7.53 0.35
CA ALA A 107 30.69 8.60 1.24
C ALA A 107 29.22 8.98 0.98
N ASP A 108 28.85 9.25 -0.27
CA ASP A 108 27.49 9.64 -0.64
C ASP A 108 26.49 8.48 -0.41
N ALA A 109 26.90 7.23 -0.67
CA ALA A 109 26.07 6.06 -0.44
C ALA A 109 25.83 5.81 1.06
N HIS A 110 26.86 5.92 1.90
CA HIS A 110 26.72 5.83 3.36
C HIS A 110 25.83 6.96 3.90
N GLU A 111 26.03 8.20 3.42
CA GLU A 111 25.23 9.35 3.83
C GLU A 111 23.76 9.16 3.49
N GLY A 112 23.45 8.80 2.24
CA GLY A 112 22.08 8.57 1.79
C GLY A 112 21.39 7.44 2.56
N ALA A 113 22.06 6.30 2.70
CA ALA A 113 21.52 5.13 3.38
C ALA A 113 21.21 5.42 4.86
N ALA A 114 22.14 6.06 5.58
CA ALA A 114 21.96 6.37 6.99
C ALA A 114 20.84 7.39 7.22
N LYS A 115 20.77 8.44 6.40
CA LYS A 115 19.71 9.45 6.48
C LYS A 115 18.32 8.87 6.18
N GLU A 116 18.21 8.01 5.17
CA GLU A 116 16.95 7.35 4.84
C GLU A 116 16.52 6.41 5.97
N ALA A 117 17.43 5.59 6.52
CA ALA A 117 17.11 4.64 7.57
C ALA A 117 16.54 5.30 8.82
N VAL A 118 17.15 6.41 9.28
CA VAL A 118 16.67 7.18 10.44
C VAL A 118 15.32 7.83 10.14
N THR A 119 15.15 8.42 8.95
CA THR A 119 13.88 9.06 8.56
C THR A 119 12.75 8.03 8.48
N ASP A 120 13.00 6.85 7.89
CA ASP A 120 12.04 5.77 7.82
C ASP A 120 11.63 5.27 9.22
N ALA A 121 12.61 5.06 10.12
CA ALA A 121 12.36 4.63 11.49
C ALA A 121 11.49 5.64 12.25
N LEU A 122 11.80 6.94 12.12
CA LEU A 122 11.01 8.03 12.72
C LEU A 122 9.56 8.00 12.21
N LYS A 123 9.36 7.95 10.89
CA LYS A 123 8.00 7.90 10.31
C LYS A 123 7.21 6.69 10.80
N ARG A 124 7.86 5.53 10.91
CA ARG A 124 7.23 4.28 11.37
C ARG A 124 6.89 4.29 12.86
N ALA A 125 7.76 4.84 13.71
CA ALA A 125 7.46 5.04 15.12
C ALA A 125 6.28 6.00 15.29
N MET A 126 6.28 7.12 14.56
CA MET A 126 5.22 8.14 14.61
C MET A 126 3.85 7.62 14.14
N ARG A 127 3.83 6.73 13.14
CA ARG A 127 2.61 6.07 12.63
C ARG A 127 1.73 5.49 13.74
N SER A 128 2.34 4.95 14.80
CA SER A 128 1.62 4.32 15.91
C SER A 128 0.82 5.29 16.79
N PHE A 129 0.95 6.60 16.58
CA PHE A 129 0.15 7.63 17.27
C PHE A 129 -1.17 7.97 16.57
N GLY A 130 -1.33 7.69 15.27
CA GLY A 130 -2.60 7.93 14.58
C GLY A 130 -2.50 8.12 13.07
N ASN A 131 -3.66 8.34 12.45
CA ASN A 131 -3.81 8.45 10.99
C ASN A 131 -3.05 9.64 10.40
N GLN A 132 -2.92 10.74 11.16
CA GLN A 132 -2.15 11.92 10.74
C GLN A 132 -0.67 11.64 10.49
N PHE A 133 -0.14 10.52 10.99
CA PHE A 133 1.22 10.04 10.73
C PHE A 133 1.26 8.87 9.74
N GLY A 134 0.23 8.71 8.91
CA GLY A 134 0.24 7.76 7.80
C GLY A 134 -0.20 6.34 8.15
N ASN A 135 -0.87 6.12 9.29
CA ASN A 135 -1.36 4.79 9.65
C ASN A 135 -2.39 4.25 8.64
N SER A 136 -3.27 5.11 8.12
CA SER A 136 -4.27 4.74 7.11
C SER A 136 -3.68 4.29 5.77
N LEU A 137 -2.44 4.66 5.45
CA LEU A 137 -1.78 4.25 4.20
C LEU A 137 -1.48 2.75 4.15
N TYR A 138 -1.51 2.08 5.31
CA TYR A 138 -1.31 0.63 5.42
C TYR A 138 -2.62 -0.15 5.27
N ASP A 139 -3.77 0.54 5.28
CA ASP A 139 -5.07 -0.07 5.05
C ASP A 139 -5.27 -0.34 3.55
N LYS A 140 -5.15 -1.61 3.16
CA LYS A 140 -5.32 -2.05 1.78
C LYS A 140 -6.74 -1.82 1.25
N THR A 141 -7.74 -1.74 2.12
CA THR A 141 -9.12 -1.48 1.69
C THR A 141 -9.31 -0.06 1.14
N LYS A 142 -8.57 0.92 1.66
CA LYS A 142 -8.63 2.33 1.25
C LYS A 142 -7.75 2.66 0.05
N ASN A 143 -6.59 2.02 -0.09
CA ASN A 143 -5.70 2.24 -1.24
C ASN A 143 -6.32 1.85 -2.60
N HIS A 144 -7.34 0.99 -2.62
CA HIS A 144 -8.07 0.65 -3.85
C HIS A 144 -9.01 1.77 -4.35
N GLN A 145 -9.38 2.73 -3.50
CA GLN A 145 -10.24 3.86 -3.91
C GLN A 145 -9.43 5.01 -4.52
N ALA A 146 -8.22 5.28 -4.01
CA ALA A 146 -7.37 6.40 -4.48
C ALA A 146 -6.83 6.21 -5.92
N ASN A 147 -6.71 4.98 -6.41
CA ASN A 147 -6.29 4.71 -7.79
C ASN A 147 -7.41 4.88 -8.84
N ASN A 148 -8.65 5.15 -8.43
CA ASN A 148 -9.77 5.39 -9.34
C ASN A 148 -10.04 6.90 -9.59
N GLU A 149 -9.34 7.80 -8.91
CA GLU A 149 -9.41 9.24 -9.20
C GLU A 149 -8.36 9.63 -10.23
N SER A 150 -8.71 9.42 -11.50
CA SER A 150 -7.95 9.88 -12.66
C SER A 150 -7.78 11.40 -12.65
N ILE A 151 -6.52 11.86 -12.59
CA ILE A 151 -6.10 13.25 -12.83
C ILE A 151 -6.52 13.65 -14.28
N PRO A 152 -7.19 14.79 -14.50
CA PRO A 152 -7.59 15.21 -15.84
C PRO A 152 -6.39 15.70 -16.65
N SER A 153 -5.93 14.90 -17.60
CA SER A 153 -4.96 15.32 -18.62
C SER A 153 -5.65 16.18 -19.69
N LYS A 154 -5.10 17.37 -19.95
CA LYS A 154 -5.56 18.27 -21.03
C LYS A 154 -5.38 17.60 -22.40
N PRO A 155 -6.36 17.67 -23.33
CA PRO A 155 -6.31 16.94 -24.59
C PRO A 155 -5.45 17.64 -25.66
N GLN A 156 -4.49 16.91 -26.24
CA GLN A 156 -3.96 17.18 -27.57
C GLN A 156 -4.74 16.35 -28.60
N GLN A 157 -5.25 17.04 -29.61
CA GLN A 157 -6.15 16.55 -30.65
C GLN A 157 -5.46 15.57 -31.60
N THR A 158 -6.12 14.45 -31.92
CA THR A 158 -6.14 13.88 -33.28
C THR A 158 -7.45 13.12 -33.49
N ASN A 159 -8.09 13.41 -34.63
CA ASN A 159 -9.44 13.01 -35.02
C ASN A 159 -9.52 11.57 -35.51
N TYR A 160 -10.43 10.77 -34.95
CA TYR A 160 -11.19 9.76 -35.69
C TYR A 160 -12.63 9.71 -35.15
N ARG A 161 -13.60 9.69 -36.08
CA ARG A 161 -15.05 9.78 -35.86
C ARG A 161 -15.70 8.39 -35.73
N GLN A 162 -16.86 8.38 -35.06
CA GLN A 162 -17.88 7.33 -34.89
C GLN A 162 -17.57 6.35 -33.75
N SER A 163 -18.46 6.07 -32.79
CA SER A 163 -19.91 6.32 -32.62
C SER A 163 -20.24 6.12 -31.14
N SER A 164 -21.15 6.91 -30.57
CA SER A 164 -21.64 6.76 -29.20
C SER A 164 -22.32 5.41 -28.98
N PRO A 165 -22.14 4.79 -27.80
CA PRO A 165 -23.33 4.45 -27.03
C PRO A 165 -23.29 4.96 -25.58
N THR A 166 -24.47 5.37 -25.18
CA THR A 166 -25.05 5.67 -23.88
C THR A 166 -24.39 5.00 -22.67
N ALA A 167 -24.19 5.79 -21.62
CA ALA A 167 -23.86 5.32 -20.29
C ALA A 167 -24.90 4.33 -19.77
N THR A 168 -24.45 3.14 -19.39
CA THR A 168 -25.17 2.24 -18.49
C THR A 168 -24.36 2.11 -17.21
N ASN A 169 -24.85 2.77 -16.15
CA ASN A 169 -24.46 2.45 -14.78
C ASN A 169 -24.88 1.00 -14.52
N VAL A 170 -23.92 0.08 -14.51
CA VAL A 170 -24.18 -1.30 -14.09
C VAL A 170 -24.07 -1.33 -12.57
N THR A 171 -25.21 -1.20 -11.91
CA THR A 171 -25.38 -1.60 -10.51
C THR A 171 -25.42 -3.12 -10.47
N THR A 172 -24.30 -3.77 -10.13
CA THR A 172 -24.29 -5.23 -9.95
C THR A 172 -24.86 -5.58 -8.58
N ASN A 173 -26.20 -5.69 -8.53
CA ASN A 173 -26.91 -6.42 -7.48
C ASN A 173 -26.52 -7.90 -7.57
N HIS A 174 -25.64 -8.37 -6.70
CA HIS A 174 -25.42 -9.80 -6.50
C HIS A 174 -26.45 -10.33 -5.50
N ASN A 175 -27.67 -10.55 -5.99
CA ASN A 175 -28.66 -11.37 -5.31
C ASN A 175 -29.05 -12.52 -6.25
N ARG A 176 -28.28 -13.61 -6.19
CA ARG A 176 -28.63 -14.88 -6.84
C ARG A 176 -28.57 -15.99 -5.80
N ASN A 177 -29.77 -16.50 -5.48
CA ASN A 177 -30.03 -17.70 -4.72
C ASN A 177 -29.56 -18.94 -5.52
N ILE A 178 -28.27 -19.23 -5.50
CA ILE A 178 -27.72 -20.52 -5.94
C ILE A 178 -26.92 -21.06 -4.75
N LYS A 179 -27.24 -22.27 -4.28
CA LYS A 179 -26.41 -22.99 -3.29
C LYS A 179 -25.05 -23.27 -3.93
N GLN A 180 -24.10 -22.36 -3.75
CA GLN A 180 -22.73 -22.52 -4.22
C GLN A 180 -21.95 -23.34 -3.19
N SER A 181 -21.19 -24.33 -3.67
CA SER A 181 -20.36 -25.21 -2.82
C SER A 181 -19.02 -24.57 -2.42
N TYR A 182 -18.84 -23.26 -2.66
CA TYR A 182 -17.62 -22.50 -2.38
C TYR A 182 -17.96 -21.14 -1.74
N ASP A 183 -17.01 -20.54 -1.03
CA ASP A 183 -17.18 -19.22 -0.41
C ASP A 183 -17.22 -18.12 -1.50
N PRO A 184 -18.34 -17.38 -1.67
CA PRO A 184 -18.46 -16.33 -2.69
C PRO A 184 -17.39 -15.24 -2.57
N TYR A 185 -16.81 -15.02 -1.39
CA TYR A 185 -15.76 -14.01 -1.18
C TYR A 185 -14.38 -14.46 -1.68
N GLU A 186 -14.17 -15.76 -1.94
CA GLU A 186 -12.86 -16.31 -2.35
C GLU A 186 -12.40 -15.77 -3.73
N TYR A 187 -13.34 -15.47 -4.63
CA TYR A 187 -13.06 -15.08 -6.02
C TYR A 187 -13.49 -13.65 -6.36
N GLU A 188 -13.74 -12.83 -5.35
CA GLU A 188 -14.10 -11.41 -5.48
C GLU A 188 -13.13 -10.62 -6.37
N SER A 189 -11.85 -10.97 -6.35
CA SER A 189 -10.82 -10.36 -7.22
C SER A 189 -11.04 -10.64 -8.71
N LEU A 190 -11.65 -11.77 -9.08
CA LEU A 190 -11.98 -12.12 -10.45
C LEU A 190 -13.25 -11.38 -10.91
N PHE A 191 -14.28 -11.31 -10.06
CA PHE A 191 -15.52 -10.56 -10.36
C PHE A 191 -15.26 -9.09 -10.66
N ARG A 192 -14.37 -8.46 -9.90
CA ARG A 192 -13.99 -7.05 -10.07
C ARG A 192 -13.30 -6.74 -11.40
N ILE A 193 -12.67 -7.73 -12.03
CA ILE A 193 -12.05 -7.58 -13.35
C ILE A 193 -12.98 -8.09 -14.47
N GLY A 194 -14.27 -8.24 -14.18
CA GLY A 194 -15.30 -8.66 -15.15
C GLY A 194 -15.18 -10.13 -15.55
N LEU A 195 -14.68 -10.99 -14.66
CA LEU A 195 -14.67 -12.43 -14.83
C LEU A 195 -15.64 -13.07 -13.85
N ASP A 196 -16.40 -14.06 -14.29
CA ASP A 196 -17.30 -14.85 -13.46
C ASP A 196 -16.73 -16.23 -13.18
N VAL A 197 -17.16 -16.84 -12.08
CA VAL A 197 -16.81 -18.20 -11.68
C VAL A 197 -18.10 -19.01 -11.60
N VAL A 198 -18.15 -20.10 -12.35
CA VAL A 198 -19.35 -20.93 -12.48
C VAL A 198 -19.00 -22.38 -12.12
N GLU A 199 -19.83 -23.01 -11.31
CA GLU A 199 -19.69 -24.43 -10.98
C GLU A 199 -20.28 -25.31 -12.09
N GLN A 200 -19.47 -26.23 -12.63
CA GLN A 200 -19.87 -27.21 -13.64
C GLN A 200 -19.21 -28.56 -13.34
N ASN A 201 -20.02 -29.61 -13.17
CA ASN A 201 -19.55 -30.99 -13.00
C ASN A 201 -18.48 -31.19 -11.90
N GLY A 202 -18.60 -30.48 -10.77
CA GLY A 202 -17.65 -30.56 -9.64
C GLY A 202 -16.37 -29.73 -9.82
N PHE A 203 -16.31 -28.88 -10.85
CA PHE A 203 -15.24 -27.94 -11.09
C PHE A 203 -15.77 -26.51 -11.10
N LEU A 204 -14.97 -25.57 -10.61
CA LEU A 204 -15.15 -24.15 -10.82
C LEU A 204 -14.50 -23.78 -12.15
N ILE A 205 -15.24 -23.09 -13.01
CA ILE A 205 -14.80 -22.63 -14.34
C ILE A 205 -14.86 -21.10 -14.39
N VAL A 206 -13.80 -20.47 -14.88
CA VAL A 206 -13.78 -19.01 -15.08
C VAL A 206 -14.30 -18.65 -16.47
N THR A 207 -15.24 -17.70 -16.52
CA THR A 207 -15.87 -17.19 -17.74
C THR A 207 -15.80 -15.66 -17.77
N GLY A 208 -16.01 -15.03 -18.92
CA GLY A 208 -15.98 -13.57 -19.09
C GLY A 208 -15.17 -13.13 -20.32
N ASP A 209 -15.00 -11.82 -20.47
CA ASP A 209 -14.28 -11.23 -21.61
C ASP A 209 -12.78 -11.09 -21.34
N ASP A 210 -11.96 -11.18 -22.39
CA ASP A 210 -10.49 -11.03 -22.36
C ASP A 210 -9.76 -11.92 -21.33
N ILE A 211 -10.25 -13.14 -21.13
CA ILE A 211 -9.74 -14.11 -20.16
C ILE A 211 -8.22 -14.32 -20.29
N PHE A 212 -7.69 -14.35 -21.51
CA PHE A 212 -6.26 -14.56 -21.76
C PHE A 212 -5.38 -13.38 -21.29
N ALA A 213 -5.88 -12.15 -21.40
CA ALA A 213 -5.19 -10.97 -20.89
C ALA A 213 -5.15 -10.95 -19.35
N LYS A 214 -6.12 -11.61 -18.71
CA LYS A 214 -6.30 -11.68 -17.25
C LYS A 214 -5.76 -12.97 -16.63
N LYS A 215 -4.98 -13.77 -17.38
CA LYS A 215 -4.48 -15.10 -16.98
C LYS A 215 -3.72 -15.12 -15.65
N ASP A 216 -3.00 -14.05 -15.31
CA ASP A 216 -2.18 -14.01 -14.11
C ASP A 216 -3.03 -13.85 -12.85
N SER A 217 -4.11 -13.05 -12.92
CA SER A 217 -5.12 -12.95 -11.86
C SER A 217 -5.85 -14.28 -11.65
N ILE A 218 -6.18 -14.99 -12.74
CA ILE A 218 -6.86 -16.29 -12.69
C ILE A 218 -5.96 -17.36 -12.03
N LYS A 219 -4.67 -17.40 -12.38
CA LYS A 219 -3.68 -18.30 -11.75
C LYS A 219 -3.48 -18.02 -10.27
N ALA A 220 -3.48 -16.75 -9.86
CA ALA A 220 -3.32 -16.36 -8.46
C ALA A 220 -4.44 -16.91 -7.56
N CYS A 221 -5.64 -17.09 -8.10
CA CYS A 221 -6.78 -17.74 -7.43
C CYS A 221 -6.75 -19.28 -7.47
N GLY A 222 -5.67 -19.89 -7.98
CA GLY A 222 -5.47 -21.33 -7.97
C GLY A 222 -6.05 -22.09 -9.17
N PHE A 223 -6.64 -21.40 -10.15
CA PHE A 223 -7.14 -22.05 -11.36
C PHE A 223 -6.00 -22.54 -12.27
N ARG A 224 -6.30 -23.55 -13.10
CA ARG A 224 -5.39 -24.17 -14.07
C ARG A 224 -6.01 -24.09 -15.47
N TRP A 225 -5.18 -24.02 -16.49
CA TRP A 225 -5.63 -23.96 -17.88
C TRP A 225 -5.78 -25.37 -18.46
N ASP A 226 -6.95 -25.67 -19.02
CA ASP A 226 -7.14 -26.87 -19.86
C ASP A 226 -7.06 -26.50 -21.34
N GLY A 227 -6.05 -27.03 -22.03
CA GLY A 227 -5.84 -26.80 -23.46
C GLY A 227 -6.89 -27.48 -24.35
N LYS A 228 -7.61 -28.51 -23.87
CA LYS A 228 -8.63 -29.21 -24.65
C LYS A 228 -9.95 -28.44 -24.67
N THR A 229 -10.42 -28.01 -23.50
CA THR A 229 -11.67 -27.24 -23.35
C THR A 229 -11.47 -25.73 -23.47
N LYS A 230 -10.21 -25.26 -23.59
CA LYS A 230 -9.83 -23.84 -23.64
C LYS A 230 -10.44 -23.02 -22.50
N SER A 231 -10.43 -23.59 -21.30
CA SER A 231 -11.08 -23.01 -20.12
C SER A 231 -10.15 -23.07 -18.90
N TRP A 232 -10.34 -22.12 -17.98
CA TRP A 232 -9.66 -22.13 -16.69
C TRP A 232 -10.53 -22.85 -15.67
N TYR A 233 -9.97 -23.83 -14.97
CA TYR A 233 -10.70 -24.68 -14.03
C TYR A 233 -9.98 -24.87 -12.70
N LYS A 234 -10.75 -25.11 -11.63
CA LYS A 234 -10.27 -25.50 -10.29
C LYS A 234 -11.21 -26.56 -9.75
N GLN A 235 -10.68 -27.65 -9.18
CA GLN A 235 -11.51 -28.70 -8.58
C GLN A 235 -12.11 -28.19 -7.26
N ILE A 236 -13.38 -28.48 -7.02
CA ILE A 236 -14.00 -28.19 -5.72
C ILE A 236 -13.49 -29.25 -4.74
N GLU A 237 -12.70 -28.83 -3.74
CA GLU A 237 -12.30 -29.71 -2.65
C GLU A 237 -13.53 -30.00 -1.78
N GLN A 238 -14.09 -31.21 -1.91
CA GLN A 238 -15.00 -31.71 -0.88
C GLN A 238 -14.16 -31.91 0.38
N GLY A 239 -14.37 -31.04 1.37
CA GLY A 239 -13.73 -31.18 2.68
C GLY A 239 -13.94 -32.60 3.19
N ALA A 240 -12.84 -33.30 3.47
CA ALA A 240 -12.87 -34.55 4.20
C ALA A 240 -13.58 -34.31 5.54
N ALA A 241 -14.61 -35.13 5.80
CA ALA A 241 -15.30 -35.20 7.09
C ALA A 241 -14.34 -35.60 8.22
#